data_AF-A0A933WN22-F1
#
_entry.id   AF-A0A933WN22-F1
#
_cell.length_a   1.000
_cell.length_b   1.000
_cell.length_c   1.000
_cell.angle_alpha   90.00
_cell.angle_beta   90.00
_cell.angle_gamma   90.00
#
_symmetry.space_group_name_H-M   'P 1'
#
loop_
_entity.id
_entity.type
_entity.pdbx_description
1 polymer ?
#
loop_
_entity_poly.entity_id
_entity_poly.type
_entity_poly.pdbx_seq_one_letter_code
_entity_poly.pdbx_strand_id
1 'polypeptide(L)'
;MNEQINNELPAHLRELVSPTPSGFAKLIAAWAGLDTETQILLHMIKQLRKSGRHYFDKTFLTVALKSPNPYVRYLAAKEFHPYATEEINQLIENDPDPLVRFCKKEDTWDFILSDEFKDSKAFFEMPQEARLASVRSLRGGGEEIAQIISYAVDHELEKGAVTENELLEILADYVNRSEFKDYYKEDIFRYDGWGEYQQGKDIESLWNLLLKVPESISYILIWHLPPEAGLFTGIPDSVLKNMTNSQLRELLYRSDVELTKFRKEVFLKTDTDDFLNSAAVAYNFNLTNDEFAEILKKPENEKYKILNNLKYAQDLSLCLHDALHDILFNGPRFEDAEWPGRILEQKLKSLKSGENGQQLRELRLYRLAKQTVPWKKEKGYLPSNELNFLRNAVVEGDTWETFMSFSKAWEQNRSTQKLEEYLPLIHELDEDNRVDEEDFEDSSQITKRLEEKLSELSSKLRTDSDGKDTTLADAFSQVTAYLTVLQDKTKEELDFLKNQLSGLQNSFNRQKILSVTIFVLAVILLFLLWK
;
A
#
# COMPACT_ATOMS: atom_id res chain seq x y z
N MET A 1 -27.54 12.46 -0.72
CA MET A 1 -27.02 12.27 0.64
C MET A 1 -28.13 12.07 1.70
N ASN A 2 -29.10 12.99 1.85
CA ASN A 2 -30.17 12.84 2.87
C ASN A 2 -31.03 11.57 2.74
N GLU A 3 -31.29 11.08 1.52
CA GLU A 3 -32.05 9.84 1.30
C GLU A 3 -31.26 8.56 1.64
N GLN A 4 -29.94 8.55 1.42
CA GLN A 4 -29.08 7.40 1.78
C GLN A 4 -28.99 7.22 3.30
N ILE A 5 -28.76 8.31 4.04
CA ILE A 5 -28.71 8.28 5.52
C ILE A 5 -30.06 7.82 6.12
N ASN A 6 -31.18 8.15 5.48
CA ASN A 6 -32.51 7.71 5.93
C ASN A 6 -32.74 6.20 5.75
N ASN A 7 -32.06 5.56 4.80
CA ASN A 7 -32.22 4.14 4.52
C ASN A 7 -31.39 3.26 5.47
N GLU A 8 -30.30 3.80 6.03
CA GLU A 8 -29.41 3.08 6.97
C GLU A 8 -29.88 3.15 8.43
N LEU A 9 -30.76 4.10 8.77
CA LEU A 9 -31.33 4.24 10.10
C LEU A 9 -32.35 3.13 10.42
N PRO A 10 -32.22 2.43 11.57
CA PRO A 10 -33.27 1.57 12.09
C PRO A 10 -34.63 2.28 12.12
N ALA A 11 -35.68 1.58 11.68
CA ALA A 11 -37.00 2.18 11.49
C ALA A 11 -37.53 2.91 12.74
N HIS A 12 -37.21 2.41 13.93
CA HIS A 12 -37.64 2.98 15.21
C HIS A 12 -36.92 4.30 15.57
N LEU A 13 -35.74 4.60 15.00
CA LEU A 13 -35.02 5.85 15.23
C LEU A 13 -35.42 6.96 14.25
N ARG A 14 -36.07 6.62 13.13
CA ARG A 14 -36.47 7.57 12.08
C ARG A 14 -37.37 8.68 12.60
N GLU A 15 -38.24 8.35 13.56
CA GLU A 15 -39.13 9.34 14.15
C GLU A 15 -38.38 10.34 15.05
N LEU A 16 -37.35 9.89 15.77
CA LEU A 16 -36.53 10.73 16.65
C LEU A 16 -35.68 11.73 15.87
N VAL A 17 -35.22 11.36 14.68
CA VAL A 17 -34.43 12.25 13.81
C VAL A 17 -35.30 13.10 12.87
N SER A 18 -36.63 12.97 12.92
CA SER A 18 -37.51 13.77 12.08
C SER A 18 -37.30 15.28 12.36
N PRO A 19 -37.11 16.13 11.34
CA PRO A 19 -36.86 17.57 11.50
C PRO A 19 -38.15 18.34 11.86
N THR A 20 -38.94 17.78 12.76
CA THR A 20 -40.21 18.31 13.27
C THR A 20 -40.09 18.59 14.78
N PRO A 21 -40.81 19.57 15.33
CA PRO A 21 -40.82 19.81 16.77
C PRO A 21 -41.21 18.57 17.60
N SER A 22 -42.11 17.73 17.07
CA SER A 22 -42.51 16.47 17.69
C SER A 22 -41.37 15.45 17.73
N GLY A 23 -40.68 15.21 16.60
CA GLY A 23 -39.51 14.33 16.55
C GLY A 23 -38.42 14.77 17.52
N PHE A 24 -38.18 16.09 17.58
CA PHE A 24 -37.22 16.67 18.50
C PHE A 24 -37.60 16.51 19.98
N ALA A 25 -38.86 16.75 20.34
CA ALA A 25 -39.34 16.52 21.70
C ALA A 25 -39.25 15.04 22.11
N LYS A 26 -39.56 14.13 21.18
CA LYS A 26 -39.38 12.68 21.37
C LYS A 26 -37.92 12.30 21.59
N LEU A 27 -37.01 12.88 20.82
CA LEU A 27 -35.57 12.68 20.98
C LEU A 27 -35.11 13.12 22.38
N ILE A 28 -35.47 14.32 22.83
CA ILE A 28 -35.11 14.79 24.18
C ILE A 28 -35.67 13.86 25.26
N ALA A 29 -36.94 13.48 25.14
CA ALA A 29 -37.60 12.62 26.12
C ALA A 29 -36.98 11.22 26.19
N ALA A 30 -36.57 10.68 25.05
CA ALA A 30 -35.95 9.36 24.96
C ALA A 30 -34.46 9.36 25.33
N TRP A 31 -33.76 10.50 25.21
CA TRP A 31 -32.29 10.60 25.20
C TRP A 31 -31.61 9.83 26.33
N ALA A 32 -32.04 10.04 27.57
CA ALA A 32 -31.43 9.41 28.74
C ALA A 32 -31.61 7.88 28.79
N GLY A 33 -32.61 7.35 28.07
CA GLY A 33 -32.87 5.91 27.96
C GLY A 33 -32.25 5.25 26.73
N LEU A 34 -31.62 6.02 25.84
CA LEU A 34 -30.88 5.49 24.70
C LEU A 34 -29.52 4.97 25.16
N ASP A 35 -29.06 3.88 24.55
CA ASP A 35 -27.69 3.41 24.73
C ASP A 35 -26.68 4.39 24.09
N THR A 36 -25.42 4.26 24.50
CA THR A 36 -24.35 5.15 24.05
C THR A 36 -24.13 5.11 22.54
N GLU A 37 -24.23 3.94 21.92
CA GLU A 37 -24.03 3.79 20.46
C GLU A 37 -25.12 4.55 19.71
N THR A 38 -26.37 4.41 20.15
CA THR A 38 -27.51 5.15 19.60
C THR A 38 -27.35 6.67 19.81
N GLN A 39 -26.89 7.11 20.98
CA GLN A 39 -26.62 8.54 21.24
C GLN A 39 -25.55 9.10 20.28
N ILE A 40 -24.46 8.37 20.06
CA ILE A 40 -23.39 8.74 19.13
C ILE A 40 -23.91 8.79 17.69
N LEU A 41 -24.62 7.75 17.25
CA LEU A 41 -25.20 7.67 15.91
C LEU A 41 -26.13 8.86 15.62
N LEU A 42 -26.99 9.21 16.58
CA LEU A 42 -27.90 10.33 16.46
C LEU A 42 -27.17 11.68 16.38
N HIS A 43 -26.06 11.87 17.13
CA HIS A 43 -25.19 13.03 16.97
C HIS A 43 -24.62 13.13 15.56
N MET A 44 -24.01 12.05 15.04
CA MET A 44 -23.41 12.03 13.70
C MET A 44 -24.42 12.37 12.61
N ILE A 45 -25.61 11.77 12.67
CA ILE A 45 -26.69 12.01 11.69
C ILE A 45 -27.15 13.47 11.73
N LYS A 46 -27.18 14.07 12.92
CA LYS A 46 -27.55 15.47 13.09
C LYS A 46 -26.53 16.41 12.46
N GLN A 47 -25.23 16.16 12.65
CA GLN A 47 -24.15 16.93 12.01
C GLN A 47 -24.24 16.89 10.48
N LEU A 48 -24.59 15.73 9.92
CA LEU A 48 -24.75 15.56 8.47
C LEU A 48 -25.94 16.34 7.90
N ARG A 49 -26.97 16.63 8.71
CA ARG A 49 -28.22 17.25 8.24
C ARG A 49 -28.21 18.76 8.18
N LYS A 50 -27.18 19.45 8.72
CA LYS A 50 -26.97 20.92 8.72
C LYS A 50 -28.26 21.73 8.52
N SER A 51 -29.26 21.49 9.35
CA SER A 51 -30.56 22.16 9.20
C SER A 51 -30.48 23.49 9.94
N GLY A 52 -30.70 24.61 9.26
CA GLY A 52 -30.59 25.97 9.80
C GLY A 52 -31.62 26.34 10.90
N ARG A 53 -31.78 25.51 11.94
CA ARG A 53 -32.69 25.70 13.08
C ARG A 53 -31.93 25.67 14.41
N HIS A 54 -31.10 26.70 14.61
CA HIS A 54 -30.22 26.88 15.77
C HIS A 54 -30.88 26.71 17.16
N TYR A 55 -32.18 27.01 17.31
CA TYR A 55 -32.84 26.95 18.62
C TYR A 55 -33.04 25.52 19.14
N PHE A 56 -33.44 24.59 18.28
CA PHE A 56 -33.60 23.19 18.67
C PHE A 56 -32.23 22.55 18.92
N ASP A 57 -31.17 23.06 18.30
CA ASP A 57 -29.83 22.53 18.54
C ASP A 57 -29.36 22.79 19.96
N LYS A 58 -29.61 24.00 20.49
CA LYS A 58 -29.18 24.35 21.85
C LYS A 58 -29.74 23.42 22.93
N THR A 59 -31.06 23.20 22.96
CA THR A 59 -31.69 22.40 24.02
C THR A 59 -31.20 20.95 24.02
N PHE A 60 -31.07 20.36 22.83
CA PHE A 60 -30.57 18.99 22.68
C PHE A 60 -29.11 18.90 23.12
N LEU A 61 -28.26 19.82 22.68
CA LEU A 61 -26.85 19.84 23.06
C LEU A 61 -26.68 20.02 24.58
N THR A 62 -27.52 20.84 25.23
CA THR A 62 -27.50 20.97 26.70
C THR A 62 -27.88 19.66 27.41
N VAL A 63 -28.80 18.87 26.84
CA VAL A 63 -29.17 17.56 27.38
C VAL A 63 -28.05 16.54 27.14
N ALA A 64 -27.44 16.54 25.95
CA ALA A 64 -26.31 15.68 25.61
C ALA A 64 -25.06 15.97 26.45
N LEU A 65 -24.79 17.25 26.77
CA LEU A 65 -23.70 17.67 27.66
C LEU A 65 -23.89 17.19 29.11
N LYS A 66 -25.09 16.70 29.48
CA LYS A 66 -25.33 16.07 30.78
C LYS A 66 -25.23 14.54 30.74
N SER A 67 -24.81 13.96 29.60
CA SER A 67 -24.65 12.52 29.46
C SER A 67 -23.61 11.99 30.46
N PRO A 68 -23.83 10.82 31.08
CA PRO A 68 -22.79 10.17 31.88
C PRO A 68 -21.58 9.77 31.03
N ASN A 69 -21.75 9.58 29.72
CA ASN A 69 -20.67 9.21 28.81
C ASN A 69 -19.86 10.44 28.37
N PRO A 70 -18.53 10.50 28.62
CA PRO A 70 -17.70 11.65 28.27
C PRO A 70 -17.63 11.94 26.77
N TYR A 71 -17.64 10.91 25.92
CA TYR A 71 -17.58 11.10 24.47
C TYR A 71 -18.85 11.78 23.93
N VAL A 72 -20.02 11.42 24.47
CA VAL A 72 -21.28 12.10 24.12
C VAL A 72 -21.25 13.56 24.58
N ARG A 73 -20.72 13.85 25.78
CA ARG A 73 -20.52 15.23 26.23
C ARG A 73 -19.54 16.00 25.34
N TYR A 74 -18.46 15.36 24.90
CA TYR A 74 -17.48 15.93 23.99
C TYR A 74 -18.11 16.29 22.62
N LEU A 75 -18.88 15.39 22.02
CA LEU A 75 -19.59 15.67 20.76
C LEU A 75 -20.53 16.87 20.92
N ALA A 76 -21.24 16.95 22.04
CA ALA A 76 -22.11 18.08 22.33
C ALA A 76 -21.33 19.39 22.54
N ALA A 77 -20.22 19.34 23.29
CA ALA A 77 -19.35 20.48 23.57
C ALA A 77 -18.71 21.05 22.30
N LYS A 78 -18.28 20.17 21.38
CA LYS A 78 -17.71 20.55 20.07
C LYS A 78 -18.73 21.28 19.20
N GLU A 79 -19.99 20.84 19.19
CA GLU A 79 -21.08 21.51 18.45
C GLU A 79 -21.51 22.85 19.07
N PHE A 80 -21.25 23.07 20.37
CA PHE A 80 -21.48 24.36 21.00
C PHE A 80 -20.48 25.42 20.55
N HIS A 81 -19.27 25.05 20.11
CA HIS A 81 -18.25 26.00 19.66
C HIS A 81 -18.54 26.52 18.24
N PRO A 82 -18.44 27.84 17.95
CA PRO A 82 -18.06 28.96 18.83
C PRO A 82 -19.24 29.67 19.54
N TYR A 83 -20.47 29.14 19.47
CA TYR A 83 -21.70 29.81 19.92
C TYR A 83 -22.10 29.53 21.38
N ALA A 84 -21.19 29.00 22.19
CA ALA A 84 -21.44 28.64 23.57
C ALA A 84 -21.73 29.89 24.43
N THR A 85 -22.74 29.82 25.30
CA THR A 85 -22.96 30.84 26.34
C THR A 85 -21.94 30.68 27.46
N GLU A 86 -21.70 31.73 28.24
CA GLU A 86 -20.78 31.71 29.39
C GLU A 86 -21.03 30.52 30.35
N GLU A 87 -22.30 30.24 30.67
CA GLU A 87 -22.66 29.08 31.50
C GLU A 87 -22.24 27.74 30.88
N ILE A 88 -22.38 27.58 29.57
CA ILE A 88 -21.99 26.36 28.84
C ILE A 88 -20.46 26.28 28.76
N ASN A 89 -19.80 27.42 28.58
CA ASN A 89 -18.35 27.50 28.59
C ASN A 89 -17.78 27.04 29.93
N GLN A 90 -18.34 27.49 31.03
CA GLN A 90 -17.94 27.08 32.38
C GLN A 90 -18.24 25.59 32.62
N LEU A 91 -19.35 25.06 32.11
CA LEU A 91 -19.65 23.63 32.20
C LEU A 91 -18.61 22.77 31.45
N ILE A 92 -18.20 23.20 30.25
CA ILE A 92 -17.17 22.51 29.46
C ILE A 92 -15.81 22.61 30.15
N GLU A 93 -15.40 23.80 30.57
CA GLU A 93 -14.08 24.05 31.20
C GLU A 93 -13.90 23.34 32.55
N ASN A 94 -15.00 23.12 33.27
CA ASN A 94 -15.00 22.41 34.55
C ASN A 94 -15.38 20.91 34.39
N ASP A 95 -15.53 20.40 33.17
CA ASP A 95 -15.86 18.98 32.97
C ASP A 95 -14.73 18.11 33.56
N PRO A 96 -15.08 17.04 34.31
CA PRO A 96 -14.08 16.14 34.88
C PRO A 96 -13.23 15.45 33.81
N ASP A 97 -13.76 15.25 32.61
CA ASP A 97 -13.06 14.57 31.52
C ASP A 97 -12.24 15.56 30.66
N PRO A 98 -10.93 15.35 30.49
CA PRO A 98 -10.06 16.20 29.67
C PRO A 98 -10.53 16.35 28.22
N LEU A 99 -11.14 15.30 27.64
CA LEU A 99 -11.62 15.32 26.26
C LEU A 99 -12.68 16.40 26.08
N VAL A 100 -13.61 16.52 27.04
CA VAL A 100 -14.62 17.57 27.03
C VAL A 100 -13.99 18.92 27.32
N ARG A 101 -13.13 18.99 28.35
CA ARG A 101 -12.49 20.24 28.80
C ARG A 101 -11.71 20.95 27.69
N PHE A 102 -10.96 20.18 26.92
CA PHE A 102 -10.07 20.73 25.89
C PHE A 102 -10.67 20.74 24.48
N CYS A 103 -11.94 20.35 24.31
CA CYS A 103 -12.57 20.28 22.99
C CYS A 103 -12.56 21.62 22.24
N LYS A 104 -12.54 22.75 22.95
CA LYS A 104 -12.48 24.10 22.35
C LYS A 104 -11.15 24.38 21.65
N LYS A 105 -10.08 23.65 22.02
CA LYS A 105 -8.79 23.76 21.34
C LYS A 105 -8.81 23.09 19.96
N GLU A 106 -9.81 22.26 19.66
CA GLU A 106 -10.01 21.67 18.34
C GLU A 106 -10.77 22.62 17.38
N ASP A 107 -10.73 23.95 17.58
CA ASP A 107 -11.46 24.84 16.69
C ASP A 107 -10.89 24.78 15.26
N THR A 108 -11.79 24.59 14.30
CA THR A 108 -11.47 24.33 12.88
C THR A 108 -11.64 25.57 12.01
N TRP A 109 -12.11 26.67 12.60
CA TRP A 109 -12.43 27.91 11.89
C TRP A 109 -11.31 28.94 11.90
N ASP A 110 -10.34 28.79 12.80
CA ASP A 110 -9.17 29.67 12.82
C ASP A 110 -8.18 29.24 11.74
N PHE A 111 -8.19 29.98 10.63
CA PHE A 111 -7.10 29.99 9.65
C PHE A 111 -5.79 30.51 10.25
N ILE A 112 -5.84 31.04 11.48
CA ILE A 112 -4.72 31.61 12.20
C ILE A 112 -4.31 30.60 13.26
N LEU A 113 -3.06 30.15 13.20
CA LEU A 113 -2.50 29.32 14.26
C LEU A 113 -2.60 30.04 15.61
N SER A 114 -3.08 29.32 16.61
CA SER A 114 -3.22 29.86 17.95
C SER A 114 -1.85 30.28 18.50
N ASP A 115 -1.82 31.27 19.39
CA ASP A 115 -0.56 31.84 19.89
C ASP A 115 0.33 30.80 20.60
N GLU A 116 -0.25 29.70 21.09
CA GLU A 116 0.49 28.59 21.68
C GLU A 116 1.44 27.89 20.69
N PHE A 117 1.17 27.95 19.37
CA PHE A 117 2.09 27.38 18.38
C PHE A 117 3.33 28.24 18.14
N LYS A 118 3.30 29.51 18.54
CA LYS A 118 4.44 30.45 18.42
C LYS A 118 5.44 30.30 19.57
N ASP A 119 5.01 29.72 20.69
CA ASP A 119 5.85 29.48 21.86
C ASP A 119 5.86 27.98 22.20
N SER A 120 6.86 27.27 21.68
CA SER A 120 7.02 25.83 21.91
C SER A 120 7.10 25.45 23.39
N LYS A 121 7.63 26.34 24.24
CA LYS A 121 7.68 26.08 25.68
C LYS A 121 6.28 26.15 26.28
N ALA A 122 5.52 27.20 25.96
CA ALA A 122 4.13 27.32 26.41
C ALA A 122 3.28 26.14 25.93
N PHE A 123 3.54 25.61 24.72
CA PHE A 123 2.87 24.42 24.22
C PHE A 123 3.09 23.19 25.12
N PHE A 124 4.33 22.93 25.54
CA PHE A 124 4.64 21.78 26.42
C PHE A 124 4.29 21.99 27.90
N GLU A 125 4.04 23.23 28.33
CA GLU A 125 3.46 23.51 29.66
C GLU A 125 1.98 23.09 29.76
N MET A 126 1.29 22.90 28.63
CA MET A 126 -0.08 22.38 28.61
C MET A 126 -0.12 20.87 28.95
N PRO A 127 -1.20 20.37 29.57
CA PRO A 127 -1.45 18.93 29.67
C PRO A 127 -1.48 18.24 28.31
N GLN A 128 -1.10 16.96 28.26
CA GLN A 128 -1.02 16.18 27.02
C GLN A 128 -2.32 16.21 26.21
N GLU A 129 -3.47 16.06 26.88
CA GLU A 129 -4.77 16.05 26.21
C GLU A 129 -5.10 17.39 25.56
N ALA A 130 -4.63 18.50 26.15
CA ALA A 130 -4.76 19.83 25.57
C ALA A 130 -3.86 20.00 24.33
N ARG A 131 -2.63 19.47 24.37
CA ARG A 131 -1.71 19.45 23.21
C ARG A 131 -2.30 18.66 22.05
N LEU A 132 -2.83 17.47 22.33
CA LEU A 132 -3.48 16.63 21.32
C LEU A 132 -4.72 17.33 20.73
N ALA A 133 -5.57 17.91 21.57
CA ALA A 133 -6.72 18.68 21.09
C ALA A 133 -6.30 19.86 20.19
N SER A 134 -5.21 20.56 20.50
CA SER A 134 -4.69 21.66 19.69
C SER A 134 -4.20 21.21 18.30
N VAL A 135 -3.61 20.02 18.15
CA VAL A 135 -3.13 19.54 16.85
C VAL A 135 -4.23 18.87 16.01
N ARG A 136 -5.26 18.32 16.67
CA ARG A 136 -6.41 17.63 16.05
C ARG A 136 -7.33 18.50 15.20
N SER A 137 -7.15 19.81 15.15
CA SER A 137 -7.93 20.67 14.25
C SER A 137 -7.09 21.30 13.15
N LEU A 138 -5.77 21.19 13.23
CA LEU A 138 -4.88 21.74 12.24
C LEU A 138 -5.09 21.09 10.88
N ARG A 139 -5.05 21.92 9.84
CA ARG A 139 -5.04 21.48 8.44
C ARG A 139 -3.66 21.62 7.82
N GLY A 140 -2.99 22.74 8.08
CA GLY A 140 -1.61 23.06 7.72
C GLY A 140 -0.74 23.30 8.95
N GLY A 141 0.25 24.19 8.85
CA GLY A 141 1.12 24.58 9.96
C GLY A 141 2.27 23.59 10.21
N GLY A 142 2.75 22.97 9.13
CA GLY A 142 3.82 21.98 9.21
C GLY A 142 5.13 22.56 9.74
N GLU A 143 5.42 23.84 9.45
CA GLU A 143 6.59 24.54 9.98
C GLU A 143 6.53 24.69 11.50
N GLU A 144 5.38 25.10 12.05
CA GLU A 144 5.20 25.27 13.49
C GLU A 144 5.21 23.93 14.23
N ILE A 145 4.59 22.89 13.66
CA ILE A 145 4.69 21.53 14.21
C ILE A 145 6.15 21.06 14.21
N ALA A 146 6.87 21.27 13.10
CA ALA A 146 8.28 20.91 13.04
C ALA A 146 9.12 21.65 14.09
N GLN A 147 8.83 22.93 14.33
CA GLN A 147 9.50 23.73 15.35
C GLN A 147 9.21 23.22 16.76
N ILE A 148 7.94 22.95 17.09
CA ILE A 148 7.53 22.44 18.42
C ILE A 148 8.17 21.09 18.70
N ILE A 149 8.10 20.15 17.76
CA ILE A 149 8.70 18.82 17.96
C ILE A 149 10.23 18.92 18.05
N SER A 150 10.87 19.75 17.22
CA SER A 150 12.32 20.01 17.33
C SER A 150 12.68 20.53 18.73
N TYR A 151 11.93 21.52 19.23
CA TYR A 151 12.15 22.05 20.58
C TYR A 151 12.06 20.96 21.64
N ALA A 152 11.05 20.09 21.56
CA ALA A 152 10.84 19.00 22.51
C ALA A 152 12.01 18.01 22.51
N VAL A 153 12.49 17.63 21.33
CA VAL A 153 13.66 16.75 21.18
C VAL A 153 14.90 17.39 21.80
N ASP A 154 15.17 18.65 21.48
CA ASP A 154 16.38 19.36 21.91
C ASP A 154 16.38 19.71 23.41
N HIS A 155 15.20 19.87 24.04
CA HIS A 155 15.10 20.45 25.39
C HIS A 155 14.34 19.62 26.42
N GLU A 156 13.37 18.80 26.02
CA GLU A 156 12.44 18.15 26.97
C GLU A 156 12.60 16.63 27.00
N LEU A 157 12.96 16.01 25.86
CA LEU A 157 13.08 14.57 25.71
C LEU A 157 14.24 14.00 26.55
N GLU A 158 15.44 14.57 26.43
CA GLU A 158 16.61 14.13 27.23
C GLU A 158 16.40 14.30 28.74
N LYS A 159 15.56 15.26 29.15
CA LYS A 159 15.21 15.51 30.55
C LYS A 159 14.12 14.58 31.07
N GLY A 160 13.48 13.80 30.19
CA GLY A 160 12.32 12.98 30.51
C GLY A 160 11.06 13.78 30.87
N ALA A 161 11.01 15.06 30.50
CA ALA A 161 9.83 15.91 30.68
C ALA A 161 8.75 15.61 29.63
N VAL A 162 9.18 15.13 28.46
CA VAL A 162 8.33 14.60 27.39
C VAL A 162 8.89 13.25 26.96
N THR A 163 8.02 12.31 26.63
CA THR A 163 8.39 10.96 26.16
C THR A 163 8.29 10.83 24.65
N GLU A 164 8.97 9.84 24.05
CA GLU A 164 8.83 9.56 22.61
C GLU A 164 7.39 9.25 22.21
N ASN A 165 6.64 8.54 23.07
CA ASN A 165 5.24 8.20 22.82
C ASN A 165 4.36 9.46 22.75
N GLU A 166 4.59 10.44 23.62
CA GLU A 166 3.85 11.71 23.57
C GLU A 166 4.11 12.46 22.26
N LEU A 167 5.37 12.51 21.79
CA LEU A 167 5.70 13.12 20.51
C LEU A 167 5.09 12.36 19.34
N LEU A 168 5.10 11.03 19.41
CA LEU A 168 4.46 10.16 18.41
C LEU A 168 2.96 10.42 18.34
N GLU A 169 2.26 10.51 19.47
CA GLU A 169 0.82 10.80 19.52
C GLU A 169 0.50 12.17 18.94
N ILE A 170 1.29 13.21 19.27
CA ILE A 170 1.12 14.56 18.70
C ILE A 170 1.25 14.52 17.17
N LEU A 171 2.30 13.87 16.66
CA LEU A 171 2.50 13.73 15.22
C LEU A 171 1.43 12.87 14.57
N ALA A 172 0.99 11.78 15.21
CA ALA A 172 -0.06 10.91 14.71
C ALA A 172 -1.39 11.65 14.56
N ASP A 173 -1.79 12.40 15.58
CA ASP A 173 -3.01 13.21 15.55
C ASP A 173 -2.91 14.34 14.51
N TYR A 174 -1.71 14.73 14.10
CA TYR A 174 -1.50 15.70 13.03
C TYR A 174 -1.54 15.06 11.63
N VAL A 175 -0.63 14.12 11.33
CA VAL A 175 -0.40 13.62 9.94
C VAL A 175 -1.35 12.51 9.48
N ASN A 176 -2.01 11.80 10.40
CA ASN A 176 -2.88 10.68 10.02
C ASN A 176 -4.27 11.12 9.54
N ARG A 177 -4.61 12.39 9.74
CA ARG A 177 -5.95 12.91 9.49
C ARG A 177 -6.24 13.09 8.01
N SER A 178 -7.51 12.90 7.65
CA SER A 178 -8.00 13.20 6.29
C SER A 178 -7.76 14.65 5.91
N GLU A 179 -7.91 15.57 6.86
CA GLU A 179 -7.79 17.00 6.64
C GLU A 179 -6.35 17.43 6.36
N PHE A 180 -5.36 16.77 6.97
CA PHE A 180 -3.94 16.92 6.62
C PHE A 180 -3.74 16.48 5.17
N LYS A 181 -4.18 15.26 4.82
CA LYS A 181 -4.06 14.72 3.46
C LYS A 181 -4.76 15.60 2.43
N ASP A 182 -5.94 16.10 2.74
CA ASP A 182 -6.71 16.97 1.86
C ASP A 182 -6.07 18.36 1.71
N TYR A 183 -5.45 18.89 2.77
CA TYR A 183 -4.78 20.18 2.71
C TYR A 183 -3.52 20.16 1.83
N TYR A 184 -2.78 19.06 1.81
CA TYR A 184 -1.54 18.94 1.01
C TYR A 184 -1.70 18.15 -0.30
N LYS A 185 -2.94 17.86 -0.74
CA LYS A 185 -3.19 17.29 -2.07
C LYS A 185 -3.01 18.34 -3.15
N GLU A 186 -2.36 17.96 -4.26
CA GLU A 186 -2.11 18.82 -5.42
C GLU A 186 -3.38 19.43 -6.04
N ASP A 187 -4.53 18.74 -5.94
CA ASP A 187 -5.74 19.08 -6.69
C ASP A 187 -6.72 20.02 -5.96
N ILE A 188 -6.47 20.40 -4.70
CA ILE A 188 -7.46 21.08 -3.85
C ILE A 188 -7.12 22.57 -3.70
N PHE A 189 -7.34 23.36 -4.78
CA PHE A 189 -7.68 24.80 -4.75
C PHE A 189 -6.68 25.84 -4.13
N ARG A 190 -6.03 26.70 -4.95
CA ARG A 190 -6.26 28.18 -5.16
C ARG A 190 -5.00 28.97 -5.57
N TYR A 191 -5.08 29.51 -6.79
CA TYR A 191 -4.23 30.43 -7.57
C TYR A 191 -3.63 31.70 -6.90
N ASP A 192 -3.44 31.78 -5.58
CA ASP A 192 -2.85 32.98 -4.96
C ASP A 192 -1.32 32.93 -4.82
N GLY A 193 -0.68 31.77 -5.05
CA GLY A 193 0.77 31.56 -5.00
C GLY A 193 1.35 31.55 -3.58
N TRP A 194 0.66 32.16 -2.62
CA TRP A 194 1.05 32.20 -1.22
C TRP A 194 0.70 30.90 -0.50
N GLY A 195 -0.50 30.37 -0.76
CA GLY A 195 -0.92 29.07 -0.21
C GLY A 195 0.00 27.94 -0.64
N GLU A 196 0.35 27.86 -1.93
CA GLU A 196 1.27 26.86 -2.45
C GLU A 196 2.69 27.03 -1.90
N TYR A 197 3.14 28.28 -1.71
CA TYR A 197 4.43 28.54 -1.06
C TYR A 197 4.44 28.03 0.40
N GLN A 198 3.39 28.32 1.17
CA GLN A 198 3.29 27.90 2.57
C GLN A 198 3.19 26.38 2.70
N GLN A 199 2.36 25.72 1.87
CA GLN A 199 2.25 24.26 1.87
C GLN A 199 3.59 23.57 1.64
N GLY A 200 4.38 24.07 0.68
CA GLY A 200 5.68 23.48 0.42
C GLY A 200 6.71 23.79 1.51
N LYS A 201 6.64 24.96 2.16
CA LYS A 201 7.43 25.27 3.36
C LYS A 201 7.11 24.37 4.54
N ASP A 202 5.83 24.10 4.76
CA ASP A 202 5.34 23.20 5.79
C ASP A 202 5.90 21.79 5.59
N ILE A 203 5.73 21.23 4.39
CA ILE A 203 6.20 19.88 4.07
C ILE A 203 7.73 19.78 4.07
N GLU A 204 8.44 20.79 3.54
CA GLU A 204 9.91 20.86 3.63
C GLU A 204 10.38 20.82 5.09
N SER A 205 9.72 21.56 5.98
CA SER A 205 10.05 21.61 7.42
C SER A 205 9.82 20.28 8.11
N LEU A 206 8.71 19.59 7.79
CA LEU A 206 8.40 18.26 8.32
C LEU A 206 9.37 17.19 7.79
N TRP A 207 9.81 17.27 6.54
CA TRP A 207 10.85 16.37 6.01
C TRP A 207 12.18 16.59 6.73
N ASN A 208 12.57 17.84 7.00
CA ASN A 208 13.79 18.14 7.74
C ASN A 208 13.73 17.71 9.22
N LEU A 209 12.53 17.65 9.81
CA LEU A 209 12.32 17.15 11.17
C LEU A 209 12.77 15.69 11.34
N LEU A 210 12.67 14.86 10.29
CA LEU A 210 13.09 13.45 10.31
C LEU A 210 14.52 13.23 10.77
N LEU A 211 15.41 14.18 10.47
CA LEU A 211 16.83 14.10 10.81
C LEU A 211 17.12 14.43 12.27
N LYS A 212 16.13 15.00 12.98
CA LYS A 212 16.28 15.42 14.38
C LYS A 212 15.61 14.46 15.34
N VAL A 213 14.45 13.93 14.98
CA VAL A 213 13.65 13.07 15.86
C VAL A 213 14.25 11.66 15.99
N PRO A 214 14.00 10.96 17.11
CA PRO A 214 14.23 9.53 17.22
C PRO A 214 13.66 8.73 16.04
N GLU A 215 14.33 7.65 15.68
CA GLU A 215 13.98 6.85 14.49
C GLU A 215 12.55 6.29 14.56
N SER A 216 12.11 5.88 15.75
CA SER A 216 10.74 5.45 16.06
C SER A 216 9.69 6.47 15.65
N ILE A 217 9.95 7.76 15.91
CA ILE A 217 9.08 8.88 15.58
C ILE A 217 9.19 9.22 14.09
N SER A 218 10.38 9.14 13.51
CA SER A 218 10.60 9.47 12.10
C SER A 218 9.74 8.63 11.14
N TYR A 219 9.41 7.38 11.51
CA TYR A 219 8.60 6.50 10.67
C TYR A 219 7.19 7.02 10.43
N ILE A 220 6.54 7.66 11.41
CA ILE A 220 5.19 8.18 11.20
C ILE A 220 5.16 9.29 10.14
N LEU A 221 6.19 10.13 10.16
CA LEU A 221 6.37 11.18 9.17
C LEU A 221 6.69 10.56 7.80
N ILE A 222 7.61 9.59 7.74
CA ILE A 222 7.94 8.90 6.48
C ILE A 222 6.70 8.26 5.85
N TRP A 223 5.80 7.66 6.62
CA TRP A 223 4.61 6.98 6.06
C TRP A 223 3.48 7.93 5.64
N HIS A 224 3.45 9.17 6.13
CA HIS A 224 2.30 10.05 5.98
C HIS A 224 2.59 11.38 5.27
N LEU A 225 3.84 11.83 5.19
CA LEU A 225 4.20 13.05 4.47
C LEU A 225 4.07 12.85 2.96
N PRO A 226 3.41 13.76 2.22
CA PRO A 226 3.38 13.67 0.77
C PRO A 226 4.78 13.90 0.17
N PRO A 227 5.11 13.25 -0.96
CA PRO A 227 6.39 13.48 -1.64
C PRO A 227 6.47 14.90 -2.22
N GLU A 228 5.33 15.49 -2.60
CA GLU A 228 5.25 16.83 -3.20
C GLU A 228 4.13 17.63 -2.52
N ALA A 229 4.30 18.95 -2.39
CA ALA A 229 3.26 19.84 -1.90
C ALA A 229 3.53 21.30 -2.31
N GLY A 230 2.47 21.97 -2.78
CA GLY A 230 2.54 23.38 -3.13
C GLY A 230 3.58 23.68 -4.21
N LEU A 231 4.47 24.66 -3.96
CA LEU A 231 5.56 25.02 -4.90
C LEU A 231 6.80 24.12 -4.80
N PHE A 232 6.85 23.22 -3.82
CA PHE A 232 8.00 22.38 -3.57
C PHE A 232 7.77 20.99 -4.16
N THR A 233 8.66 20.60 -5.05
CA THR A 233 8.63 19.30 -5.73
C THR A 233 9.61 18.35 -5.05
N GLY A 234 9.09 17.24 -4.54
CA GLY A 234 9.90 16.14 -4.03
C GLY A 234 10.45 16.33 -2.62
N ILE A 235 11.15 15.29 -2.16
CA ILE A 235 11.82 15.22 -0.86
C ILE A 235 13.16 15.94 -0.96
N PRO A 236 13.54 16.83 -0.01
CA PRO A 236 14.81 17.54 -0.08
C PRO A 236 16.02 16.61 -0.17
N ASP A 237 16.93 16.90 -1.12
CA ASP A 237 18.19 16.15 -1.31
C ASP A 237 19.03 16.02 -0.03
N SER A 238 19.03 17.07 0.79
CA SER A 238 19.72 17.07 2.09
C SER A 238 19.11 16.05 3.05
N VAL A 239 17.80 15.84 3.01
CA VAL A 239 17.12 14.84 3.83
C VAL A 239 17.47 13.45 3.34
N LEU A 240 17.32 13.17 2.02
CA LEU A 240 17.64 11.87 1.44
C LEU A 240 19.08 11.40 1.72
N LYS A 241 20.05 12.33 1.68
CA LYS A 241 21.47 12.00 1.91
C LYS A 241 21.82 11.74 3.37
N ASN A 242 21.01 12.22 4.31
CA ASN A 242 21.29 12.13 5.75
C ASN A 242 20.37 11.14 6.49
N MET A 243 19.38 10.55 5.84
CA MET A 243 18.56 9.48 6.41
C MET A 243 19.39 8.23 6.75
N THR A 244 19.00 7.52 7.81
CA THR A 244 19.54 6.20 8.14
C THR A 244 19.10 5.16 7.10
N ASN A 245 19.77 4.00 7.04
CA ASN A 245 19.33 2.90 6.18
C ASN A 245 17.91 2.42 6.50
N SER A 246 17.50 2.40 7.79
CA SER A 246 16.14 2.00 8.15
C SER A 246 15.12 3.03 7.69
N GLN A 247 15.39 4.33 7.89
CA GLN A 247 14.54 5.41 7.37
C GLN A 247 14.39 5.36 5.85
N LEU A 248 15.51 5.19 5.13
CA LEU A 248 15.49 5.01 3.67
C LEU A 248 14.69 3.78 3.26
N ARG A 249 14.79 2.67 3.99
CA ARG A 249 14.02 1.46 3.71
C ARG A 249 12.52 1.73 3.81
N GLU A 250 12.06 2.36 4.91
CA GLU A 250 10.65 2.72 5.08
C GLU A 250 10.18 3.67 3.96
N LEU A 251 11.01 4.65 3.59
CA LEU A 251 10.69 5.59 2.51
C LEU A 251 10.57 4.89 1.15
N LEU A 252 11.51 4.00 0.83
CA LEU A 252 11.56 3.35 -0.48
C LEU A 252 10.49 2.28 -0.66
N TYR A 253 9.90 1.75 0.43
CA TYR A 253 8.71 0.89 0.35
C TYR A 253 7.41 1.63 -0.01
N ARG A 254 7.43 2.96 -0.07
CA ARG A 254 6.28 3.73 -0.51
C ARG A 254 6.14 3.72 -2.03
N SER A 255 4.98 3.31 -2.52
CA SER A 255 4.67 3.27 -3.94
C SER A 255 4.38 4.64 -4.55
N ASP A 256 4.03 5.64 -3.74
CA ASP A 256 3.79 7.02 -4.19
C ASP A 256 5.08 7.85 -4.26
N VAL A 257 6.21 7.33 -3.77
CA VAL A 257 7.50 7.99 -3.82
C VAL A 257 8.30 7.46 -5.02
N GLU A 258 8.35 8.23 -6.11
CA GLU A 258 9.00 7.80 -7.35
C GLU A 258 10.50 7.62 -7.20
N LEU A 259 11.25 8.72 -6.97
CA LEU A 259 12.70 8.73 -6.74
C LEU A 259 13.51 7.80 -7.66
N THR A 260 13.09 7.59 -8.92
CA THR A 260 13.61 6.52 -9.79
C THR A 260 15.13 6.55 -9.94
N LYS A 261 15.72 7.74 -10.09
CA LYS A 261 17.17 7.89 -10.19
C LYS A 261 17.87 7.50 -8.88
N PHE A 262 17.37 7.98 -7.74
CA PHE A 262 17.93 7.68 -6.42
C PHE A 262 17.79 6.20 -6.07
N ARG A 263 16.65 5.57 -6.39
CA ARG A 263 16.44 4.12 -6.26
C ARG A 263 17.49 3.31 -7.01
N LYS A 264 17.79 3.69 -8.25
CA LYS A 264 18.88 3.08 -9.04
C LYS A 264 20.25 3.28 -8.40
N GLU A 265 20.54 4.49 -7.93
CA GLU A 265 21.81 4.78 -7.24
C GLU A 265 22.00 3.94 -5.98
N VAL A 266 20.94 3.77 -5.18
CA VAL A 266 20.95 2.92 -3.98
C VAL A 266 21.15 1.45 -4.36
N PHE A 267 20.37 0.94 -5.32
CA PHE A 267 20.41 -0.46 -5.74
C PHE A 267 21.75 -0.87 -6.37
N LEU A 268 22.38 0.01 -7.15
CA LEU A 268 23.63 -0.28 -7.85
C LEU A 268 24.88 -0.12 -6.95
N LYS A 269 24.72 0.33 -5.70
CA LYS A 269 25.83 0.46 -4.75
C LYS A 269 26.23 -0.93 -4.24
N THR A 270 27.52 -1.28 -4.33
CA THR A 270 28.00 -2.64 -4.07
C THR A 270 27.97 -3.06 -2.59
N ASP A 271 27.93 -2.09 -1.67
CA ASP A 271 28.08 -2.29 -0.22
C ASP A 271 26.80 -1.97 0.58
N THR A 272 25.64 -1.94 -0.07
CA THR A 272 24.36 -1.71 0.60
C THR A 272 23.80 -2.98 1.24
N ASP A 273 23.09 -2.76 2.35
CA ASP A 273 22.28 -3.78 3.02
C ASP A 273 21.24 -4.39 2.06
N ASP A 274 21.06 -5.71 2.13
CA ASP A 274 20.17 -6.44 1.21
C ASP A 274 18.70 -6.00 1.38
N PHE A 275 18.30 -5.62 2.60
CA PHE A 275 16.96 -5.07 2.85
C PHE A 275 16.76 -3.70 2.19
N LEU A 276 17.78 -2.84 2.21
CA LEU A 276 17.73 -1.55 1.55
C LEU A 276 17.67 -1.69 0.02
N ASN A 277 18.44 -2.63 -0.55
CA ASN A 277 18.36 -2.95 -1.97
C ASN A 277 16.98 -3.47 -2.37
N SER A 278 16.39 -4.34 -1.54
CA SER A 278 15.04 -4.87 -1.76
C SER A 278 13.98 -3.76 -1.73
N ALA A 279 14.09 -2.80 -0.80
CA ALA A 279 13.19 -1.65 -0.74
C ALA A 279 13.37 -0.68 -1.92
N ALA A 280 14.62 -0.45 -2.35
CA ALA A 280 14.92 0.43 -3.48
C ALA A 280 14.24 -0.04 -4.78
N VAL A 281 14.17 -1.35 -4.99
CA VAL A 281 13.57 -1.92 -6.21
C VAL A 281 12.08 -2.19 -6.11
N ALA A 282 11.49 -2.19 -4.90
CA ALA A 282 10.11 -2.63 -4.67
C ALA A 282 9.08 -1.89 -5.54
N TYR A 283 9.21 -0.56 -5.66
CA TYR A 283 8.31 0.30 -6.43
C TYR A 283 9.07 1.37 -7.20
N ASN A 284 8.47 1.89 -8.28
CA ASN A 284 8.97 2.95 -9.15
C ASN A 284 10.40 2.71 -9.68
N PHE A 285 10.76 1.44 -9.81
CA PHE A 285 12.07 0.98 -10.23
C PHE A 285 11.95 0.17 -11.52
N ASN A 286 12.70 0.57 -12.54
CA ASN A 286 12.79 -0.17 -13.80
C ASN A 286 14.22 -0.13 -14.35
N LEU A 287 14.62 -1.18 -15.05
CA LEU A 287 15.90 -1.26 -15.75
C LEU A 287 15.68 -1.10 -17.25
N THR A 288 16.66 -0.50 -17.93
CA THR A 288 16.75 -0.64 -19.38
C THR A 288 17.30 -2.01 -19.73
N ASN A 289 17.09 -2.46 -20.97
CA ASN A 289 17.62 -3.74 -21.40
C ASN A 289 19.15 -3.79 -21.39
N ASP A 290 19.81 -2.66 -21.65
CA ASP A 290 21.27 -2.51 -21.56
C ASP A 290 21.74 -2.59 -20.09
N GLU A 291 21.05 -1.92 -19.16
CA GLU A 291 21.37 -2.02 -17.72
C GLU A 291 21.23 -3.47 -17.22
N PHE A 292 20.21 -4.19 -17.66
CA PHE A 292 20.06 -5.61 -17.34
C PHE A 292 21.17 -6.46 -17.95
N ALA A 293 21.57 -6.20 -19.21
CA ALA A 293 22.68 -6.89 -19.85
C ALA A 293 24.00 -6.72 -19.07
N GLU A 294 24.27 -5.52 -18.53
CA GLU A 294 25.45 -5.27 -17.71
C GLU A 294 25.42 -6.06 -16.39
N ILE A 295 24.24 -6.29 -15.80
CA ILE A 295 24.09 -7.18 -14.63
C ILE A 295 24.46 -8.62 -15.00
N LEU A 296 24.03 -9.10 -16.17
CA LEU A 296 24.32 -10.47 -16.62
C LEU A 296 25.80 -10.74 -16.90
N LYS A 297 26.58 -9.70 -17.22
CA LYS A 297 28.04 -9.79 -17.45
C LYS A 297 28.85 -9.89 -16.16
N LYS A 298 28.24 -9.64 -14.99
CA LYS A 298 28.95 -9.68 -13.70
C LYS A 298 29.36 -11.12 -13.32
N PRO A 299 30.37 -11.29 -12.44
CA PRO A 299 30.73 -12.58 -11.89
C PRO A 299 29.52 -13.29 -11.26
N GLU A 300 29.48 -14.62 -11.35
CA GLU A 300 28.28 -15.41 -11.03
C GLU A 300 27.68 -15.11 -9.64
N ASN A 301 28.52 -15.02 -8.61
CA ASN A 301 28.07 -14.70 -7.25
C ASN A 301 27.46 -13.30 -7.14
N GLU A 302 28.07 -12.30 -7.79
CA GLU A 302 27.58 -10.91 -7.78
C GLU A 302 26.29 -10.80 -8.61
N LYS A 303 26.26 -11.41 -9.79
CA LYS A 303 25.09 -11.49 -10.66
C LYS A 303 23.88 -12.05 -9.90
N TYR A 304 24.01 -13.23 -9.28
CA TYR A 304 22.89 -13.82 -8.56
C TYR A 304 22.50 -13.05 -7.30
N LYS A 305 23.45 -12.42 -6.60
CA LYS A 305 23.11 -11.50 -5.50
C LYS A 305 22.20 -10.37 -5.98
N ILE A 306 22.55 -9.73 -7.09
CA ILE A 306 21.79 -8.61 -7.68
C ILE A 306 20.42 -9.08 -8.19
N LEU A 307 20.37 -10.19 -8.93
CA LEU A 307 19.13 -10.76 -9.46
C LEU A 307 18.17 -11.18 -8.33
N ASN A 308 18.69 -11.73 -7.23
CA ASN A 308 17.87 -12.09 -6.08
C ASN A 308 17.23 -10.87 -5.41
N ASN A 309 17.88 -9.70 -5.43
CA ASN A 309 17.28 -8.47 -4.94
C ASN A 309 16.23 -7.93 -5.92
N LEU A 310 16.47 -8.03 -7.24
CA LEU A 310 15.53 -7.61 -8.28
C LEU A 310 14.19 -8.35 -8.26
N LYS A 311 14.14 -9.55 -7.67
CA LYS A 311 12.92 -10.37 -7.62
C LYS A 311 11.74 -9.66 -6.93
N TYR A 312 12.02 -8.67 -6.08
CA TYR A 312 11.02 -7.87 -5.37
C TYR A 312 10.47 -6.69 -6.19
N ALA A 313 11.04 -6.41 -7.37
CA ALA A 313 10.66 -5.24 -8.14
C ALA A 313 9.30 -5.40 -8.81
N GLN A 314 8.35 -4.51 -8.54
CA GLN A 314 6.99 -4.58 -9.11
C GLN A 314 6.88 -3.95 -10.51
N ASP A 315 7.76 -2.98 -10.80
CA ASP A 315 7.61 -2.09 -11.96
C ASP A 315 8.55 -2.40 -13.13
N LEU A 316 9.24 -3.55 -13.10
CA LEU A 316 10.03 -4.01 -14.25
C LEU A 316 9.14 -4.23 -15.49
N SER A 317 9.72 -4.10 -16.68
CA SER A 317 9.01 -4.48 -17.91
C SER A 317 8.65 -5.98 -17.91
N LEU A 318 7.62 -6.36 -18.67
CA LEU A 318 7.16 -7.76 -18.75
C LEU A 318 8.28 -8.72 -19.19
N CYS A 319 9.08 -8.31 -20.18
CA CYS A 319 10.21 -9.12 -20.67
C CYS A 319 11.30 -9.29 -19.60
N LEU A 320 11.56 -8.28 -18.77
CA LEU A 320 12.52 -8.37 -17.67
C LEU A 320 12.03 -9.31 -16.57
N HIS A 321 10.74 -9.31 -16.25
CA HIS A 321 10.17 -10.30 -15.32
C HIS A 321 10.32 -11.73 -15.83
N ASP A 322 10.00 -11.99 -17.11
CA ASP A 322 10.12 -13.31 -17.73
C ASP A 322 11.60 -13.76 -17.78
N ALA A 323 12.52 -12.84 -18.13
CA ALA A 323 13.95 -13.11 -18.10
C ALA A 323 14.48 -13.38 -16.69
N LEU A 324 14.06 -12.59 -15.70
CA LEU A 324 14.46 -12.76 -14.32
C LEU A 324 13.97 -14.11 -13.77
N HIS A 325 12.71 -14.47 -14.03
CA HIS A 325 12.16 -15.77 -13.71
C HIS A 325 13.04 -16.89 -14.30
N ASP A 326 13.33 -16.84 -15.60
CA ASP A 326 14.11 -17.89 -16.27
C ASP A 326 15.54 -18.04 -15.73
N ILE A 327 16.22 -16.93 -15.47
CA ILE A 327 17.59 -16.94 -14.99
C ILE A 327 17.67 -17.44 -13.55
N LEU A 328 16.77 -16.98 -12.69
CA LEU A 328 16.68 -17.45 -11.29
C LEU A 328 16.28 -18.92 -11.25
N PHE A 329 15.30 -19.32 -12.06
CA PHE A 329 14.82 -20.69 -12.11
C PHE A 329 15.96 -21.64 -12.51
N ASN A 330 16.84 -21.24 -13.43
CA ASN A 330 18.00 -22.05 -13.83
C ASN A 330 19.25 -21.83 -12.94
N GLY A 331 19.14 -21.00 -11.90
CA GLY A 331 20.24 -20.64 -11.01
C GLY A 331 20.36 -21.51 -9.76
N PRO A 332 21.30 -21.15 -8.85
CA PRO A 332 21.55 -21.89 -7.63
C PRO A 332 20.39 -21.81 -6.62
N ARG A 333 19.59 -20.74 -6.66
CA ARG A 333 18.42 -20.48 -5.80
C ARG A 333 17.15 -20.39 -6.65
N PHE A 334 16.67 -21.51 -7.16
CA PHE A 334 15.55 -21.52 -8.11
C PHE A 334 14.22 -21.13 -7.44
N GLU A 335 14.15 -21.29 -6.13
CA GLU A 335 12.99 -20.92 -5.31
C GLU A 335 12.69 -19.41 -5.40
N ASP A 336 13.72 -18.60 -5.64
CA ASP A 336 13.59 -17.15 -5.80
C ASP A 336 12.92 -16.75 -7.13
N ALA A 337 12.76 -17.67 -8.08
CA ALA A 337 12.15 -17.42 -9.38
C ALA A 337 10.63 -17.24 -9.32
N GLU A 338 9.97 -17.80 -8.30
CA GLU A 338 8.50 -17.80 -8.18
C GLU A 338 7.94 -16.37 -8.12
N TRP A 339 8.63 -15.45 -7.44
CA TRP A 339 8.19 -14.07 -7.27
C TRP A 339 8.06 -13.31 -8.61
N PRO A 340 9.11 -13.23 -9.46
CA PRO A 340 9.00 -12.62 -10.78
C PRO A 340 7.91 -13.23 -11.66
N GLY A 341 7.70 -14.55 -11.60
CA GLY A 341 6.64 -15.24 -12.34
C GLY A 341 5.25 -14.78 -11.90
N ARG A 342 4.99 -14.76 -10.59
CA ARG A 342 3.72 -14.26 -10.04
C ARG A 342 3.44 -12.80 -10.41
N ILE A 343 4.46 -11.94 -10.36
CA ILE A 343 4.31 -10.53 -10.73
C ILE A 343 4.01 -10.40 -12.22
N LEU A 344 4.73 -11.14 -13.09
CA LEU A 344 4.46 -11.17 -14.53
C LEU A 344 3.01 -11.54 -14.82
N GLU A 345 2.50 -12.61 -14.20
CA GLU A 345 1.11 -13.04 -14.36
C GLU A 345 0.12 -11.97 -13.90
N GLN A 346 0.34 -11.38 -12.72
CA GLN A 346 -0.53 -10.33 -12.19
C GLN A 346 -0.57 -9.12 -13.13
N LYS A 347 0.60 -8.70 -13.64
CA LYS A 347 0.70 -7.61 -14.61
C LYS A 347 -0.06 -7.97 -15.88
N LEU A 348 0.18 -9.13 -16.47
CA LEU A 348 -0.55 -9.61 -17.66
C LEU A 348 -2.08 -9.61 -17.45
N LYS A 349 -2.57 -10.10 -16.30
CA LYS A 349 -4.00 -10.09 -15.94
C LYS A 349 -4.58 -8.68 -15.79
N SER A 350 -3.76 -7.70 -15.41
CA SER A 350 -4.16 -6.29 -15.25
C SER A 350 -4.11 -5.46 -16.55
N LEU A 351 -3.47 -5.98 -17.61
CA LEU A 351 -3.34 -5.29 -18.89
C LEU A 351 -4.71 -5.15 -19.57
N LYS A 352 -5.19 -3.92 -19.71
CA LYS A 352 -6.35 -3.61 -20.56
C LYS A 352 -5.97 -3.74 -22.03
N SER A 353 -6.90 -4.24 -22.86
CA SER A 353 -6.70 -4.38 -24.30
C SER A 353 -6.46 -3.01 -24.95
N GLY A 354 -5.23 -2.76 -25.40
CA GLY A 354 -4.86 -1.61 -26.23
C GLY A 354 -3.73 -0.70 -25.71
N GLU A 355 -3.41 -0.70 -24.41
CA GLU A 355 -2.52 0.32 -23.82
C GLU A 355 -1.03 -0.07 -23.75
N ASN A 356 -0.64 -1.33 -24.03
CA ASN A 356 0.73 -1.82 -23.77
C ASN A 356 1.36 -2.63 -24.93
N GLY A 357 1.06 -2.26 -26.18
CA GLY A 357 1.55 -2.99 -27.37
C GLY A 357 3.07 -3.17 -27.43
N GLN A 358 3.84 -2.18 -26.95
CA GLN A 358 5.30 -2.28 -26.89
C GLN A 358 5.78 -3.33 -25.89
N GLN A 359 5.30 -3.32 -24.64
CA GLN A 359 5.75 -4.28 -23.62
C GLN A 359 5.39 -5.72 -24.01
N LEU A 360 4.21 -5.93 -24.59
CA LEU A 360 3.80 -7.23 -25.09
C LEU A 360 4.69 -7.69 -26.25
N ARG A 361 5.00 -6.80 -27.20
CA ARG A 361 5.92 -7.10 -28.30
C ARG A 361 7.31 -7.49 -27.78
N GLU A 362 7.86 -6.73 -26.85
CA GLU A 362 9.16 -7.04 -26.23
C GLU A 362 9.14 -8.40 -25.51
N LEU A 363 8.09 -8.69 -24.75
CA LEU A 363 7.90 -10.01 -24.12
C LEU A 363 7.87 -11.14 -25.15
N ARG A 364 7.14 -10.97 -26.26
CA ARG A 364 7.07 -12.01 -27.31
C ARG A 364 8.38 -12.18 -28.05
N LEU A 365 9.12 -11.10 -28.29
CA LEU A 365 10.47 -11.16 -28.86
C LEU A 365 11.44 -11.88 -27.92
N TYR A 366 11.34 -11.64 -26.62
CA TYR A 366 12.11 -12.36 -25.61
C TYR A 366 11.76 -13.86 -25.61
N ARG A 367 10.46 -14.21 -25.59
CA ARG A 367 10.02 -15.62 -25.69
C ARG A 367 10.50 -16.30 -26.97
N LEU A 368 10.52 -15.59 -28.10
CA LEU A 368 11.09 -16.10 -29.35
C LEU A 368 12.61 -16.33 -29.25
N ALA A 369 13.34 -15.40 -28.63
CA ALA A 369 14.77 -15.55 -28.39
C ALA A 369 15.05 -16.77 -27.49
N LYS A 370 14.25 -16.96 -26.43
CA LYS A 370 14.29 -18.14 -25.54
C LYS A 370 14.03 -19.45 -26.29
N GLN A 371 13.07 -19.48 -27.23
CA GLN A 371 12.83 -20.67 -28.06
C GLN A 371 13.99 -20.93 -29.04
N THR A 372 14.63 -19.87 -29.53
CA THR A 372 15.72 -19.95 -30.50
C THR A 372 17.04 -20.37 -29.87
N VAL A 373 17.35 -19.79 -28.72
CA VAL A 373 18.56 -20.05 -27.93
C VAL A 373 18.12 -20.19 -26.48
N PRO A 374 17.71 -21.39 -26.04
CA PRO A 374 17.27 -21.58 -24.67
C PRO A 374 18.41 -21.34 -23.66
N TRP A 375 18.06 -20.86 -22.46
CA TRP A 375 19.02 -20.69 -21.37
C TRP A 375 19.71 -21.99 -20.96
N LYS A 376 19.00 -23.12 -21.13
CA LYS A 376 19.58 -24.45 -21.03
C LYS A 376 20.22 -24.83 -22.37
N LYS A 377 21.27 -25.65 -22.36
CA LYS A 377 21.95 -26.18 -23.57
C LYS A 377 21.09 -27.20 -24.34
N GLU A 378 19.80 -26.92 -24.49
CA GLU A 378 18.84 -27.68 -25.27
C GLU A 378 18.84 -27.18 -26.71
N LYS A 379 18.30 -27.98 -27.62
CA LYS A 379 18.23 -27.63 -29.04
C LYS A 379 17.12 -26.60 -29.25
N GLY A 380 17.50 -25.37 -29.61
CA GLY A 380 16.55 -24.32 -29.97
C GLY A 380 16.00 -24.43 -31.40
N TYR A 381 15.01 -23.59 -31.69
CA TYR A 381 14.31 -23.51 -32.98
C TYR A 381 14.51 -22.15 -33.64
N LEU A 382 15.12 -22.13 -34.82
CA LEU A 382 15.33 -20.89 -35.56
C LEU A 382 13.99 -20.26 -35.99
N PRO A 383 13.86 -18.92 -35.93
CA PRO A 383 12.69 -18.21 -36.45
C PRO A 383 12.40 -18.64 -37.88
N SER A 384 11.13 -18.78 -38.26
CA SER A 384 10.76 -19.25 -39.60
C SER A 384 9.80 -18.28 -40.31
N ASN A 385 9.47 -18.56 -41.57
CA ASN A 385 8.50 -17.83 -42.37
C ASN A 385 8.76 -16.30 -42.40
N GLU A 386 7.77 -15.50 -42.03
CA GLU A 386 7.80 -14.04 -42.01
C GLU A 386 8.79 -13.47 -40.98
N LEU A 387 9.25 -14.30 -40.03
CA LEU A 387 10.28 -13.96 -39.05
C LEU A 387 11.70 -14.40 -39.47
N ASN A 388 11.88 -14.95 -40.68
CA ASN A 388 13.19 -15.43 -41.16
C ASN A 388 14.30 -14.36 -41.12
N PHE A 389 13.95 -13.07 -41.22
CA PHE A 389 14.93 -11.99 -41.14
C PHE A 389 15.66 -11.92 -39.79
N LEU A 390 15.06 -12.45 -38.72
CA LEU A 390 15.66 -12.53 -37.38
C LEU A 390 16.74 -13.61 -37.27
N ARG A 391 16.81 -14.59 -38.19
CA ARG A 391 17.81 -15.68 -38.12
C ARG A 391 19.25 -15.17 -38.09
N ASN A 392 19.53 -14.08 -38.81
CA ASN A 392 20.86 -13.49 -38.89
C ASN A 392 21.25 -12.71 -37.62
N ALA A 393 20.30 -12.51 -36.70
CA ALA A 393 20.47 -11.80 -35.44
C ALA A 393 20.62 -12.76 -34.24
N VAL A 394 20.73 -14.07 -34.47
CA VAL A 394 20.89 -15.07 -33.41
C VAL A 394 22.32 -15.05 -32.86
N VAL A 395 22.45 -14.99 -31.55
CA VAL A 395 23.73 -15.08 -30.84
C VAL A 395 23.81 -16.41 -30.11
N GLU A 396 24.72 -17.27 -30.56
CA GLU A 396 24.82 -18.65 -30.08
C GLU A 396 25.17 -18.70 -28.58
N GLY A 397 24.34 -19.42 -27.82
CA GLY A 397 24.54 -19.62 -26.38
C GLY A 397 24.13 -18.45 -25.48
N ASP A 398 23.59 -17.36 -26.03
CA ASP A 398 23.15 -16.20 -25.27
C ASP A 398 21.72 -15.78 -25.64
N THR A 399 20.77 -16.15 -24.79
CA THR A 399 19.35 -15.83 -24.95
C THR A 399 19.09 -14.32 -24.89
N TRP A 400 19.75 -13.61 -23.99
CA TRP A 400 19.51 -12.18 -23.78
C TRP A 400 20.10 -11.35 -24.91
N GLU A 401 21.32 -11.65 -25.35
CA GLU A 401 21.93 -10.98 -26.49
C GLU A 401 21.17 -11.28 -27.80
N THR A 402 20.62 -12.50 -27.94
CA THR A 402 19.70 -12.84 -29.04
C THR A 402 18.43 -11.99 -28.99
N PHE A 403 17.82 -11.81 -27.81
CA PHE A 403 16.67 -10.92 -27.63
C PHE A 403 17.00 -9.47 -28.02
N MET A 404 18.12 -8.93 -27.55
CA MET A 404 18.57 -7.58 -27.87
C MET A 404 18.78 -7.40 -29.38
N SER A 405 19.40 -8.39 -30.02
CA SER A 405 19.62 -8.41 -31.46
C SER A 405 18.30 -8.52 -32.23
N PHE A 406 17.34 -9.30 -31.73
CA PHE A 406 15.99 -9.38 -32.30
C PHE A 406 15.23 -8.05 -32.19
N SER A 407 15.28 -7.40 -31.03
CA SER A 407 14.63 -6.10 -30.81
C SER A 407 15.16 -5.06 -31.80
N LYS A 408 16.49 -4.95 -31.93
CA LYS A 408 17.14 -4.05 -32.89
C LYS A 408 16.77 -4.37 -34.35
N ALA A 409 16.78 -5.65 -34.73
CA ALA A 409 16.41 -6.07 -36.08
C ALA A 409 14.93 -5.80 -36.37
N TRP A 410 14.08 -5.91 -35.35
CA TRP A 410 12.65 -5.58 -35.44
C TRP A 410 12.44 -4.10 -35.72
N GLU A 411 13.06 -3.20 -34.94
CA GLU A 411 12.94 -1.74 -35.12
C GLU A 411 13.41 -1.27 -36.51
N GLN A 412 14.40 -1.93 -37.10
CA GLN A 412 14.91 -1.60 -38.43
C GLN A 412 13.96 -2.02 -39.56
N ASN A 413 12.98 -2.89 -39.28
CA ASN A 413 12.04 -3.38 -40.27
C ASN A 413 10.80 -2.47 -40.35
N ARG A 414 10.60 -1.82 -41.50
CA ARG A 414 9.57 -0.77 -41.70
C ARG A 414 8.12 -1.28 -41.72
N SER A 415 7.88 -2.60 -41.73
CA SER A 415 6.54 -3.19 -41.85
C SER A 415 6.20 -4.16 -40.70
N THR A 416 6.59 -3.82 -39.47
CA THR A 416 6.48 -4.70 -38.31
C THR A 416 5.09 -4.89 -37.74
N GLN A 417 4.14 -4.00 -38.01
CA GLN A 417 2.80 -4.11 -37.43
C GLN A 417 2.04 -5.37 -37.88
N LYS A 418 2.26 -5.80 -39.13
CA LYS A 418 1.72 -7.08 -39.63
C LYS A 418 2.51 -8.29 -39.14
N LEU A 419 3.73 -8.09 -38.67
CA LEU A 419 4.59 -9.19 -38.22
C LEU A 419 4.27 -9.63 -36.79
N GLU A 420 3.54 -8.83 -36.02
CA GLU A 420 3.18 -9.15 -34.63
C GLU A 420 2.31 -10.42 -34.50
N GLU A 421 1.55 -10.77 -35.53
CA GLU A 421 0.73 -12.00 -35.57
C GLU A 421 1.57 -13.29 -35.65
N TYR A 422 2.84 -13.17 -36.07
CA TYR A 422 3.77 -14.29 -36.17
C TYR A 422 4.65 -14.46 -34.94
N LEU A 423 4.62 -13.49 -34.02
CA LEU A 423 5.31 -13.61 -32.74
C LEU A 423 4.59 -14.63 -31.82
N PRO A 424 5.31 -15.28 -30.89
CA PRO A 424 4.71 -16.23 -29.96
C PRO A 424 3.49 -15.64 -29.24
N LEU A 425 2.41 -16.41 -29.15
CA LEU A 425 1.23 -15.99 -28.40
C LEU A 425 1.54 -15.94 -26.90
N ILE A 426 0.83 -15.06 -26.19
CA ILE A 426 0.84 -14.99 -24.73
C ILE A 426 -0.48 -15.60 -24.31
N HIS A 427 -0.46 -16.90 -23.98
CA HIS A 427 -1.65 -17.70 -23.67
C HIS A 427 -2.45 -17.11 -22.50
N GLU A 428 -1.77 -16.41 -21.59
CA GLU A 428 -2.34 -15.76 -20.40
C GLU A 428 -3.31 -14.60 -20.73
N LEU A 429 -3.34 -14.11 -21.97
CA LEU A 429 -4.19 -12.99 -22.43
C LEU A 429 -5.39 -13.40 -23.29
N ASP A 430 -5.50 -14.66 -23.67
CA ASP A 430 -6.51 -15.12 -24.63
C ASP A 430 -7.60 -15.90 -23.90
N GLU A 431 -8.70 -15.23 -23.53
CA GLU A 431 -9.80 -15.84 -22.77
C GLU A 431 -10.43 -17.04 -23.49
N ASP A 432 -10.42 -17.04 -24.82
CA ASP A 432 -10.96 -18.11 -25.67
C ASP A 432 -9.99 -19.30 -25.85
N ASN A 433 -8.70 -19.10 -25.55
CA ASN A 433 -7.66 -20.14 -25.53
C ASN A 433 -7.23 -20.52 -24.11
N ARG A 434 -7.98 -20.12 -23.08
CA ARG A 434 -7.99 -20.83 -21.80
C ARG A 434 -8.57 -22.21 -22.06
N VAL A 435 -7.75 -23.10 -22.61
CA VAL A 435 -7.94 -24.52 -22.34
C VAL A 435 -8.01 -24.60 -20.82
N ASP A 436 -9.02 -25.27 -20.27
CA ASP A 436 -9.06 -25.68 -18.86
C ASP A 436 -7.92 -26.67 -18.53
N GLU A 437 -6.75 -26.52 -19.18
CA GLU A 437 -5.49 -27.02 -18.70
C GLU A 437 -5.18 -26.18 -17.47
N GLU A 438 -5.57 -26.73 -16.34
CA GLU A 438 -4.85 -26.64 -15.08
C GLU A 438 -3.34 -26.88 -15.35
N ASP A 439 -2.66 -25.89 -15.95
CA ASP A 439 -1.22 -25.71 -15.84
C ASP A 439 -0.96 -25.28 -14.38
N PHE A 440 -1.23 -26.22 -13.47
CA PHE A 440 -0.34 -26.39 -12.34
C PHE A 440 1.04 -26.46 -12.95
N GLU A 441 1.82 -25.40 -12.78
CA GLU A 441 3.26 -25.40 -12.94
C GLU A 441 3.78 -26.76 -12.49
N ASP A 442 4.07 -27.62 -13.46
CA ASP A 442 3.97 -29.07 -13.30
C ASP A 442 4.77 -29.45 -12.05
N SER A 443 4.08 -29.86 -10.99
CA SER A 443 4.72 -30.29 -9.74
C SER A 443 5.75 -31.38 -10.06
N SER A 444 5.59 -32.09 -11.18
CA SER A 444 6.59 -33.01 -11.74
C SER A 444 7.91 -32.34 -12.14
N GLN A 445 7.93 -31.11 -12.68
CA GLN A 445 9.18 -30.41 -13.02
C GLN A 445 9.93 -29.95 -11.78
N ILE A 446 9.22 -29.45 -10.76
CA ILE A 446 9.82 -29.07 -9.48
C ILE A 446 10.36 -30.32 -8.78
N THR A 447 9.57 -31.40 -8.70
CA THR A 447 10.01 -32.68 -8.11
C THR A 447 11.16 -33.31 -8.88
N LYS A 448 11.15 -33.30 -10.22
CA LYS A 448 12.27 -33.81 -11.02
C LYS A 448 13.56 -33.03 -10.80
N ARG A 449 13.49 -31.70 -10.69
CA ARG A 449 14.67 -30.89 -10.33
C ARG A 449 15.12 -31.13 -8.90
N LEU A 450 14.20 -31.35 -7.97
CA LEU A 450 14.53 -31.76 -6.61
C LEU A 450 15.28 -33.10 -6.62
N GLU A 451 14.82 -34.07 -7.40
CA GLU A 451 15.49 -35.36 -7.58
C GLU A 451 16.88 -35.21 -8.20
N GLU A 452 17.03 -34.36 -9.22
CA GLU A 452 18.32 -34.06 -9.87
C GLU A 452 19.30 -33.41 -8.87
N LYS A 453 18.86 -32.40 -8.10
CA LYS A 453 19.69 -31.68 -7.14
C LYS A 453 20.03 -32.53 -5.91
N LEU A 454 19.09 -33.35 -5.44
CA LEU A 454 19.35 -34.36 -4.41
C LEU A 454 20.35 -35.42 -4.89
N SER A 455 20.26 -35.83 -6.15
CA SER A 455 21.22 -36.75 -6.75
C SER A 455 22.61 -36.13 -6.86
N GLU A 456 22.70 -34.85 -7.25
CA GLU A 456 23.95 -34.11 -7.30
C GLU A 456 24.58 -33.96 -5.91
N LEU A 457 23.82 -33.52 -4.91
CA LEU A 457 24.28 -33.41 -3.52
C LEU A 457 24.70 -34.76 -2.96
N SER A 458 23.94 -35.82 -3.23
CA SER A 458 24.28 -37.19 -2.83
C SER A 458 25.59 -37.67 -3.47
N SER A 459 25.84 -37.28 -4.72
CA SER A 459 27.09 -37.60 -5.41
C SER A 459 28.29 -36.85 -4.81
N LYS A 460 28.14 -35.54 -4.52
CA LYS A 460 29.15 -34.70 -3.88
C LYS A 460 29.53 -35.21 -2.48
N LEU A 461 28.53 -35.58 -1.68
CA LEU A 461 28.73 -36.18 -0.35
C LEU A 461 29.50 -37.50 -0.38
N ARG A 462 29.33 -38.31 -1.43
CA ARG A 462 30.06 -39.58 -1.60
C ARG A 462 31.52 -39.37 -2.02
N THR A 463 31.81 -38.29 -2.75
CA THR A 463 33.16 -37.98 -3.22
C THR A 463 34.01 -37.24 -2.19
N ASP A 464 33.39 -36.55 -1.23
CA ASP A 464 34.08 -35.75 -0.19
C ASP A 464 34.28 -36.49 1.15
N SER A 465 34.34 -37.84 1.14
CA SER A 465 34.47 -38.64 2.38
C SER A 465 35.77 -38.41 3.17
N ASP A 466 36.74 -37.68 2.60
CA ASP A 466 38.01 -37.31 3.24
C ASP A 466 37.99 -35.86 3.76
N GLY A 467 37.15 -35.58 4.76
CA GLY A 467 37.57 -34.74 5.90
C GLY A 467 37.29 -33.23 5.90
N LYS A 468 36.09 -32.76 5.50
CA LYS A 468 35.64 -31.40 5.88
C LYS A 468 34.21 -31.38 6.42
N ASP A 469 34.05 -31.13 7.72
CA ASP A 469 32.75 -30.94 8.39
C ASP A 469 31.94 -29.74 7.83
N THR A 470 32.61 -28.77 7.18
CA THR A 470 31.96 -27.58 6.61
C THR A 470 31.06 -27.89 5.41
N THR A 471 31.41 -28.88 4.58
CA THR A 471 30.62 -29.24 3.39
C THR A 471 29.31 -29.94 3.75
N LEU A 472 29.29 -30.67 4.87
CA LEU A 472 28.08 -31.32 5.37
C LEU A 472 27.07 -30.29 5.90
N ALA A 473 27.55 -29.30 6.65
CA ALA A 473 26.71 -28.23 7.20
C ALA A 473 26.06 -27.38 6.10
N ASP A 474 26.81 -27.02 5.06
CA ASP A 474 26.28 -26.27 3.91
C ASP A 474 25.23 -27.08 3.13
N ALA A 475 25.48 -28.38 2.94
CA ALA A 475 24.51 -29.28 2.30
C ALA A 475 23.21 -29.40 3.13
N PHE A 476 23.32 -29.52 4.46
CA PHE A 476 22.15 -29.54 5.35
C PHE A 476 21.38 -28.22 5.36
N SER A 477 22.08 -27.08 5.34
CA SER A 477 21.46 -25.76 5.27
C SER A 477 20.69 -25.57 3.96
N GLN A 478 21.25 -26.04 2.83
CA GLN A 478 20.54 -26.03 1.55
C GLN A 478 19.30 -26.91 1.60
N VAL A 479 19.42 -28.17 2.04
CA VAL A 479 18.27 -29.10 2.15
C VAL A 479 17.17 -28.56 3.08
N THR A 480 17.55 -27.86 4.15
CA THR A 480 16.59 -27.27 5.09
C THR A 480 15.86 -26.08 4.47
N ALA A 481 16.57 -25.18 3.80
CA ALA A 481 15.94 -24.10 3.02
C ALA A 481 14.98 -24.66 1.96
N TYR A 482 15.37 -25.77 1.31
CA TYR A 482 14.52 -26.50 0.37
C TYR A 482 13.23 -27.04 0.98
N LEU A 483 13.32 -27.68 2.15
CA LEU A 483 12.16 -28.22 2.84
C LEU A 483 11.20 -27.11 3.29
N THR A 484 11.72 -25.95 3.69
CA THR A 484 10.89 -24.79 4.05
C THR A 484 10.09 -24.28 2.86
N VAL A 485 10.71 -24.13 1.68
CA VAL A 485 10.00 -23.69 0.46
C VAL A 485 8.90 -24.67 0.05
N LEU A 486 9.17 -25.99 0.14
CA LEU A 486 8.15 -27.01 -0.12
C LEU A 486 6.99 -26.93 0.88
N GLN A 487 7.28 -26.72 2.16
CA GLN A 487 6.26 -26.57 3.19
C GLN A 487 5.38 -25.33 2.95
N ASP A 488 5.99 -24.20 2.59
CA ASP A 488 5.27 -22.96 2.31
C ASP A 488 4.40 -23.09 1.05
N LYS A 489 4.91 -23.68 -0.05
CA LYS A 489 4.11 -23.95 -1.25
C LYS A 489 2.94 -24.88 -0.98
N THR A 490 3.18 -25.98 -0.23
CA THR A 490 2.10 -26.91 0.17
C THR A 490 1.04 -26.22 1.01
N LYS A 491 1.44 -25.29 1.89
CA LYS A 491 0.53 -24.51 2.72
C LYS A 491 -0.29 -23.52 1.90
N GLU A 492 0.32 -22.82 0.94
CA GLU A 492 -0.38 -21.90 0.04
C GLU A 492 -1.39 -22.64 -0.84
N GLU A 493 -1.03 -23.79 -1.41
CA GLU A 493 -1.95 -24.64 -2.16
C GLU A 493 -3.12 -25.11 -1.28
N LEU A 494 -2.84 -25.51 -0.03
CA LEU A 494 -3.87 -25.90 0.93
C LEU A 494 -4.82 -24.74 1.24
N ASP A 495 -4.31 -23.54 1.44
CA ASP A 495 -5.12 -22.36 1.76
C ASP A 495 -5.91 -21.85 0.54
N PHE A 496 -5.33 -21.95 -0.67
CA PHE A 496 -6.06 -21.72 -1.92
C PHE A 496 -7.21 -22.73 -2.08
N LEU A 497 -6.96 -24.03 -1.88
CA LEU A 497 -7.98 -25.07 -1.94
C LEU A 497 -9.07 -24.86 -0.89
N LYS A 498 -8.73 -24.43 0.33
CA LYS A 498 -9.72 -24.04 1.35
C LYS A 498 -10.56 -22.85 0.89
N ASN A 499 -9.95 -21.84 0.29
CA ASN A 499 -10.66 -20.68 -0.23
C ASN A 499 -11.61 -21.07 -1.37
N GLN A 500 -11.18 -21.90 -2.32
CA GLN A 500 -12.02 -22.47 -3.38
C GLN A 500 -13.17 -23.29 -2.81
N LEU A 501 -12.89 -24.16 -1.83
CA LEU A 501 -13.91 -24.96 -1.14
C LEU A 501 -14.94 -24.07 -0.44
N SER A 502 -14.50 -23.00 0.21
CA SER A 502 -15.40 -22.02 0.84
C SER A 502 -16.27 -21.27 -0.19
N GLY A 503 -15.71 -20.93 -1.35
CA GLY A 503 -16.43 -20.33 -2.47
C GLY A 503 -17.51 -21.27 -3.02
N LEU A 504 -17.17 -22.55 -3.23
CA LEU A 504 -18.11 -23.59 -3.63
C LEU A 504 -19.20 -23.82 -2.58
N GLN A 505 -18.84 -23.86 -1.30
CA GLN A 505 -19.80 -24.02 -0.20
C GLN A 505 -20.77 -22.83 -0.12
N ASN A 506 -20.27 -21.60 -0.34
CA ASN A 506 -21.09 -20.40 -0.44
C ASN A 506 -22.02 -20.43 -1.66
N SER A 507 -21.54 -20.88 -2.82
CA SER A 507 -22.35 -21.06 -4.03
C SER A 507 -23.47 -22.09 -3.80
N PHE A 508 -23.14 -23.23 -3.18
CA PHE A 508 -24.10 -24.27 -2.82
C PHE A 508 -25.15 -23.77 -1.82
N ASN A 509 -24.74 -22.99 -0.82
CA ASN A 509 -25.66 -22.35 0.12
C ASN A 509 -26.59 -21.34 -0.58
N ARG A 510 -26.08 -20.54 -1.52
CA ARG A 510 -26.90 -19.64 -2.35
C ARG A 510 -27.92 -20.41 -3.19
N GLN A 511 -27.53 -21.52 -3.81
CA GLN A 511 -28.45 -22.37 -4.59
C GLN A 511 -29.53 -23.02 -3.71
N LYS A 512 -29.20 -23.43 -2.48
CA LYS A 512 -30.19 -23.88 -1.49
C LYS A 512 -31.19 -22.77 -1.13
N ILE A 513 -30.72 -21.56 -0.86
CA ILE A 513 -31.59 -20.41 -0.54
C ILE A 513 -32.51 -20.09 -1.72
N LEU A 514 -31.99 -20.07 -2.95
CA LEU A 514 -32.77 -19.89 -4.17
C LEU A 514 -33.84 -20.96 -4.32
N SER A 515 -33.49 -22.23 -4.10
CA SER A 515 -34.43 -23.35 -4.18
C SER A 515 -35.55 -23.25 -3.13
N VAL A 516 -35.23 -22.87 -1.90
CA VAL A 516 -36.24 -22.63 -0.83
C VAL A 516 -37.11 -21.43 -1.16
N THR A 517 -36.53 -20.36 -1.70
CA THR A 517 -37.28 -19.15 -2.08
C THR A 517 -38.26 -19.44 -3.21
N ILE A 518 -37.84 -20.20 -4.24
CA ILE A 518 -38.70 -20.66 -5.33
C ILE A 518 -39.82 -21.55 -4.79
N PHE A 519 -39.52 -22.47 -3.87
CA PHE A 519 -40.52 -23.32 -3.23
C PHE A 519 -41.56 -22.52 -2.44
N VAL A 520 -41.13 -21.54 -1.63
CA VAL A 520 -42.03 -20.66 -0.88
C VAL A 520 -42.91 -19.83 -1.82
N LEU A 521 -42.34 -19.27 -2.88
CA LEU A 521 -43.09 -18.53 -3.89
C LEU A 521 -44.13 -19.42 -4.60
N ALA A 522 -43.78 -20.66 -4.92
CA ALA A 522 -44.70 -21.63 -5.50
C ALA A 522 -45.87 -21.99 -4.55
N VAL A 523 -45.58 -22.16 -3.25
CA VAL A 523 -46.62 -22.41 -2.23
C VAL A 523 -47.55 -21.20 -2.07
N ILE A 524 -47.01 -19.97 -2.06
CA ILE A 524 -47.82 -18.75 -2.00
C ILE A 524 -48.72 -18.64 -3.24
N LEU A 525 -48.19 -18.91 -4.44
CA LEU A 525 -48.95 -18.92 -5.69
C LEU A 525 -50.08 -19.96 -5.67
N LEU A 526 -49.81 -21.17 -5.19
CA LEU A 526 -50.84 -22.21 -5.02
C LEU A 526 -51.92 -21.79 -4.02
N PHE A 527 -51.56 -21.11 -2.93
CA PHE A 527 -52.52 -20.62 -1.94
C PHE A 527 -53.39 -19.48 -2.49
N LEU A 528 -52.82 -18.62 -3.34
CA LEU A 528 -53.53 -17.54 -4.02
C LEU A 528 -54.47 -18.06 -5.12
N LEU A 529 -54.11 -19.16 -5.80
CA LEU A 529 -54.96 -19.81 -6.81
C LEU A 529 -56.09 -20.66 -6.20
N TRP A 530 -55.99 -21.02 -4.92
CA TRP A 530 -57.01 -21.80 -4.23
C TRP A 530 -58.09 -20.95 -3.55
N LYS A 531 -57.84 -19.65 -3.40
CA LYS A 531 -58.86 -18.64 -3.05
C LYS A 531 -59.53 -18.11 -4.33
#